data_AF-R7LYI9-F1
#
_entry.id   AF-R7LYI9-F1
#
_cell.length_a   1.000
_cell.length_b   1.000
_cell.length_c   1.000
_cell.angle_alpha   90.00
_cell.angle_beta   90.00
_cell.angle_gamma   90.00
#
_symmetry.space_group_name_H-M   'P 1'
#
loop_
_entity.id
_entity.type
_entity.pdbx_description
1 polymer ?
#
loop_
_entity_poly.entity_id
_entity_poly.type
_entity_poly.pdbx_seq_one_letter_code
_entity_poly.pdbx_strand_id
1 'polypeptide(L)'
;MKRHRLFTSHHSLFTRKSAFTLAEILITLGIIGIVAAMTIPTLMTKYAKQRTETQLKSFYSRINQTLKMSAAENGDIDGLIERKAYSYDEQVEFLKQYIFPYMKHLGYEDCTISQTAVCITLIDGGLMRFSIDNNGGDIDYWTDAKKFSDGQQSKNINKPRYYFSFQFAKYKNSSDKVVQSADFVEPYVFMWDGTKEGLKKDTWACVKGCTNCGYCTKMIQMNDWKIPDDYPW
;
A
#
# COMPACT_ATOMS: atom_id res chain seq x y z
N MET A 1 -3.67 22.09 -92.39
CA MET A 1 -4.05 22.86 -91.18
C MET A 1 -3.13 22.44 -90.03
N LYS A 2 -2.05 23.18 -89.76
CA LYS A 2 -1.07 22.85 -88.70
C LYS A 2 -1.57 23.40 -87.36
N ARG A 3 -1.87 22.54 -86.38
CA ARG A 3 -2.07 22.93 -84.98
C ARG A 3 -0.73 22.82 -84.25
N HIS A 4 -0.13 23.95 -83.88
CA HIS A 4 0.93 23.99 -82.88
C HIS A 4 0.31 23.80 -81.49
N ARG A 5 0.79 22.81 -80.73
CA ARG A 5 0.57 22.73 -79.29
C ARG A 5 1.81 23.30 -78.61
N LEU A 6 1.68 24.46 -77.98
CA LEU A 6 2.66 24.98 -77.02
C LEU A 6 2.59 24.13 -75.75
N PHE A 7 3.71 23.51 -75.37
CA PHE A 7 3.91 22.97 -74.03
C PHE A 7 4.46 24.10 -73.15
N THR A 8 3.68 24.57 -72.19
CA THR A 8 4.16 25.47 -71.13
C THR A 8 4.81 24.63 -70.03
N SER A 9 6.11 24.84 -69.82
CA SER A 9 6.84 24.31 -68.66
C SER A 9 6.43 25.10 -67.41
N HIS A 10 5.67 24.48 -66.52
CA HIS A 10 5.52 24.98 -65.15
C HIS A 10 6.73 24.53 -64.33
N HIS A 11 7.78 25.36 -64.29
CA HIS A 11 8.80 25.24 -63.24
C HIS A 11 8.19 25.71 -61.92
N SER A 12 7.75 24.78 -61.08
CA SER A 12 7.56 25.05 -59.67
C SER A 12 8.93 25.23 -59.03
N LEU A 13 9.23 26.45 -58.59
CA LEU A 13 10.34 26.72 -57.68
C LEU A 13 10.03 25.99 -56.37
N PHE A 14 10.58 24.79 -56.22
CA PHE A 14 10.56 24.05 -54.96
C PHE A 14 11.40 24.83 -53.95
N THR A 15 10.78 25.73 -53.20
CA THR A 15 11.35 26.28 -51.98
C THR A 15 11.77 25.11 -51.09
N ARG A 16 13.06 24.96 -50.82
CA ARG A 16 13.61 23.93 -49.93
C ARG A 16 12.89 23.98 -48.58
N LYS A 17 11.90 23.12 -48.38
CA LYS A 17 11.37 22.87 -47.04
C LYS A 17 12.46 22.08 -46.32
N SER A 18 12.94 22.60 -45.18
CA SER A 18 13.84 21.86 -44.30
C SER A 18 13.10 20.61 -43.80
N ALA A 19 13.38 19.47 -44.42
CA ALA A 19 12.90 18.17 -43.97
C ALA A 19 14.06 17.45 -43.30
N PHE A 20 13.79 16.83 -42.16
CA PHE A 20 14.77 15.98 -41.50
C PHE A 20 15.06 14.76 -42.37
N THR A 21 16.33 14.39 -42.47
CA THR A 21 16.76 13.14 -43.11
C THR A 21 16.32 11.94 -42.27
N LEU A 22 16.17 10.79 -42.92
CA LEU A 22 15.86 9.54 -42.23
C LEU A 22 16.91 9.21 -41.15
N ALA A 23 18.19 9.51 -41.42
CA ALA A 23 19.27 9.30 -40.47
C ALA A 23 19.15 10.20 -39.23
N GLU A 24 18.82 11.48 -39.40
CA GLU A 24 18.58 12.39 -38.27
C GLU A 24 17.42 11.93 -37.40
N ILE A 25 16.32 11.47 -38.01
CA ILE A 25 15.17 10.93 -37.26
C ILE A 25 15.54 9.62 -36.54
N LEU A 26 16.30 8.72 -37.17
CA LEU A 26 16.70 7.46 -36.52
C LEU A 26 17.65 7.68 -35.33
N ILE A 27 18.61 8.59 -35.45
CA ILE A 27 19.53 8.92 -34.35
C ILE A 27 18.77 9.55 -33.19
N THR A 28 17.87 10.50 -33.48
CA THR A 28 17.07 11.17 -32.44
C THR A 28 16.13 10.20 -31.73
N LEU A 29 15.42 9.33 -32.47
CA LEU A 29 14.59 8.28 -31.88
C LEU A 29 15.41 7.26 -31.08
N GLY A 30 16.63 6.92 -31.53
CA GLY A 30 17.54 6.04 -30.80
C GLY A 30 17.96 6.64 -29.45
N ILE A 31 18.36 7.91 -29.44
CA ILE A 31 18.74 8.62 -28.21
C ILE A 31 17.54 8.74 -27.25
N ILE A 32 16.39 9.18 -27.74
CA ILE A 32 15.17 9.29 -26.93
C ILE A 32 14.74 7.93 -26.39
N GLY A 33 14.86 6.87 -27.19
CA GLY A 33 14.56 5.49 -26.78
C GLY A 33 15.41 5.04 -25.58
N ILE A 34 16.73 5.27 -25.62
CA ILE A 34 17.64 4.92 -24.52
C ILE A 34 17.30 5.72 -23.26
N VAL A 35 17.14 7.04 -23.39
CA VAL A 35 16.84 7.92 -22.25
C VAL A 35 15.48 7.55 -21.63
N ALA A 36 14.46 7.30 -22.44
CA ALA A 36 13.14 6.88 -22.00
C ALA A 36 13.19 5.53 -21.27
N ALA A 37 13.95 4.56 -21.78
CA ALA A 37 14.11 3.24 -21.17
C ALA A 37 14.69 3.29 -19.75
N MET A 38 15.57 4.25 -19.46
CA MET A 38 16.12 4.46 -18.11
C MET A 38 15.24 5.33 -17.22
N THR A 39 14.59 6.34 -17.81
CA THR A 39 13.89 7.38 -17.04
C THR A 39 12.48 6.96 -16.65
N ILE A 40 11.73 6.31 -17.56
CA ILE A 40 10.33 5.93 -17.31
C ILE A 40 10.20 4.96 -16.13
N PRO A 41 10.99 3.86 -16.02
CA PRO A 41 10.87 2.95 -14.89
C PRO A 41 11.20 3.63 -13.55
N THR A 42 12.20 4.51 -13.54
CA THR A 42 12.61 5.28 -12.35
C THR A 42 11.50 6.23 -11.89
N LEU A 43 10.90 6.97 -12.84
CA LEU A 43 9.80 7.88 -12.55
C LEU A 43 8.55 7.13 -12.05
N MET A 44 8.19 6.03 -12.70
CA MET A 44 7.06 5.18 -12.29
C MET A 44 7.25 4.62 -10.88
N THR A 45 8.47 4.18 -10.55
CA THR A 45 8.82 3.68 -9.22
C THR A 45 8.69 4.79 -8.17
N LYS A 46 9.21 5.99 -8.45
CA LYS A 46 9.10 7.14 -7.55
C LYS A 46 7.64 7.56 -7.32
N TYR A 47 6.84 7.61 -8.38
CA TYR A 47 5.42 7.93 -8.29
C TYR A 47 4.66 6.89 -7.46
N ALA A 48 4.93 5.60 -7.69
CA ALA A 48 4.30 4.53 -6.93
C ALA A 48 4.65 4.61 -5.43
N LYS A 49 5.92 4.87 -5.07
CA LYS A 49 6.33 5.13 -3.68
C LYS A 49 5.54 6.29 -3.05
N GLN A 50 5.50 7.44 -3.72
CA GLN A 50 4.79 8.62 -3.23
C GLN A 50 3.29 8.38 -3.03
N ARG A 51 2.66 7.65 -3.95
CA ARG A 51 1.25 7.24 -3.82
C ARG A 51 1.05 6.36 -2.59
N THR A 52 1.87 5.34 -2.42
CA THR A 52 1.80 4.40 -1.29
C THR A 52 2.02 5.13 0.06
N GLU A 53 3.04 6.00 0.16
CA GLU A 53 3.27 6.84 1.36
C GLU A 53 2.03 7.65 1.73
N THR A 54 1.42 8.30 0.74
CA THR A 54 0.24 9.16 0.95
C THR A 54 -0.97 8.35 1.40
N GLN A 55 -1.24 7.22 0.74
CA GLN A 55 -2.35 6.33 1.08
C GLN A 55 -2.17 5.72 2.47
N LEU A 56 -0.97 5.23 2.79
CA LEU A 56 -0.65 4.65 4.08
C LEU A 56 -0.82 5.66 5.21
N LYS A 57 -0.27 6.87 5.06
CA LYS A 57 -0.41 7.94 6.07
C LYS A 57 -1.87 8.34 6.26
N SER A 58 -2.63 8.42 5.16
CA SER A 58 -4.07 8.71 5.21
C SER A 58 -4.86 7.60 5.91
N PHE A 59 -4.56 6.32 5.64
CA PHE A 59 -5.16 5.19 6.35
C PHE A 59 -4.87 5.26 7.85
N TYR A 60 -3.60 5.40 8.23
CA TYR A 60 -3.19 5.51 9.63
C TYR A 60 -3.88 6.66 10.38
N SER A 61 -3.99 7.83 9.75
CA SER A 61 -4.69 8.97 10.33
C SER A 61 -6.19 8.70 10.51
N ARG A 62 -6.84 8.11 9.51
CA ARG A 62 -8.28 7.82 9.56
C ARG A 62 -8.60 6.79 10.64
N ILE A 63 -7.87 5.68 10.70
CA ILE A 63 -8.17 4.63 11.69
C ILE A 63 -7.97 5.12 13.12
N ASN A 64 -6.93 5.91 13.38
CA ASN A 64 -6.73 6.51 14.70
C ASN A 64 -7.79 7.56 15.05
N GLN A 65 -8.24 8.34 14.07
CA GLN A 65 -9.36 9.27 14.28
C GLN A 65 -10.65 8.51 14.59
N THR A 66 -10.92 7.40 13.89
CA THR A 66 -12.06 6.50 14.15
C THR A 66 -12.03 6.00 15.59
N LEU A 67 -10.90 5.46 16.07
CA LEU A 67 -10.79 4.98 17.45
C LEU A 67 -11.03 6.10 18.46
N LYS A 68 -10.48 7.29 18.20
CA LYS A 68 -10.66 8.44 19.09
C LYS A 68 -12.12 8.92 19.17
N MET A 69 -12.84 8.91 18.04
CA MET A 69 -14.27 9.22 18.01
C MET A 69 -15.09 8.15 18.73
N SER A 70 -14.72 6.88 18.53
CA SER A 70 -15.36 5.76 19.22
C SER A 70 -15.19 5.83 20.73
N ALA A 71 -13.97 6.12 21.21
CA ALA A 71 -13.69 6.23 22.64
C ALA A 71 -14.45 7.39 23.31
N ALA A 72 -14.65 8.49 22.59
CA ALA A 72 -15.41 9.64 23.10
C ALA A 72 -16.89 9.32 23.37
N GLU A 73 -17.48 8.36 22.65
CA GLU A 73 -18.89 7.98 22.79
C GLU A 73 -19.10 6.68 23.59
N ASN A 74 -18.20 5.71 23.45
CA ASN A 74 -18.32 4.36 24.04
C ASN A 74 -17.44 4.14 25.28
N GLY A 75 -16.58 5.10 25.64
CA GLY A 75 -15.53 4.92 26.65
C GLY A 75 -14.25 4.34 26.06
N ASP A 76 -13.17 4.34 26.84
CA ASP A 76 -11.87 3.86 26.39
C ASP A 76 -11.92 2.40 25.95
N ILE A 77 -11.19 2.11 24.86
CA ILE A 77 -11.10 0.76 24.29
C ILE A 77 -10.21 -0.15 25.16
N ASP A 78 -9.42 0.44 26.07
CA ASP A 78 -8.62 -0.29 27.04
C ASP A 78 -9.50 -1.19 27.92
N GLY A 79 -9.09 -2.45 28.04
CA GLY A 79 -9.84 -3.48 28.77
C GLY A 79 -11.07 -4.05 28.05
N LEU A 80 -11.45 -3.56 26.86
CA LEU A 80 -12.58 -4.11 26.09
C LEU A 80 -12.21 -5.36 25.29
N ILE A 81 -10.93 -5.53 24.97
CA ILE A 81 -10.45 -6.72 24.25
C ILE A 81 -10.10 -7.81 25.25
N GLU A 82 -10.87 -8.89 25.21
CA GLU A 82 -10.57 -10.11 25.95
C GLU A 82 -9.39 -10.83 25.32
N ARG A 83 -8.54 -11.43 26.16
CA ARG A 83 -7.39 -12.21 25.71
C ARG A 83 -7.83 -13.59 25.20
N LYS A 84 -8.52 -13.60 24.06
CA LYS A 84 -9.00 -14.80 23.37
C LYS A 84 -9.07 -14.55 21.87
N ALA A 85 -9.09 -15.62 21.08
CA ALA A 85 -9.40 -15.52 19.66
C ALA A 85 -10.90 -15.27 19.48
N TYR A 86 -11.25 -14.18 18.80
CA TYR A 86 -12.64 -13.82 18.56
C TYR A 86 -13.17 -14.62 17.36
N SER A 87 -14.37 -15.15 17.50
CA SER A 87 -15.16 -15.69 16.38
C SER A 87 -15.47 -14.60 15.35
N TYR A 88 -15.92 -15.02 14.16
CA TYR A 88 -16.25 -14.07 13.09
C TYR A 88 -17.33 -13.07 13.53
N ASP A 89 -18.38 -13.58 14.20
CA ASP A 89 -19.48 -12.74 14.68
C ASP A 89 -19.01 -11.75 15.76
N GLU A 90 -18.18 -12.18 16.71
CA GLU A 90 -17.61 -11.28 17.73
C GLU A 90 -16.75 -10.17 17.09
N GLN A 91 -15.99 -10.47 16.03
CA GLN A 91 -15.23 -9.46 15.30
C GLN A 91 -16.14 -8.47 14.57
N VAL A 92 -17.21 -8.96 13.94
CA VAL A 92 -18.20 -8.10 13.26
C VAL A 92 -18.94 -7.23 14.27
N GLU A 93 -19.29 -7.75 15.44
CA GLU A 93 -19.90 -6.97 16.52
C GLU A 93 -18.98 -5.85 17.00
N PHE A 94 -17.70 -6.16 17.24
CA PHE A 94 -16.70 -5.15 17.57
C PHE A 94 -16.60 -4.07 16.49
N LEU A 95 -16.52 -4.47 15.21
CA LEU A 95 -16.45 -3.52 14.10
C LEU A 95 -17.70 -2.64 14.00
N LYS A 96 -18.90 -3.22 14.16
CA LYS A 96 -20.18 -2.49 14.12
C LYS A 96 -20.31 -1.47 15.24
N GLN A 97 -19.78 -1.79 16.42
CA GLN A 97 -19.85 -0.90 17.57
C GLN A 97 -18.77 0.19 17.51
N TYR A 98 -17.52 -0.18 17.26
CA TYR A 98 -16.39 0.72 17.48
C TYR A 98 -15.83 1.36 16.20
N ILE A 99 -16.01 0.76 15.01
CA ILE A 99 -15.32 1.20 13.79
C ILE A 99 -16.29 1.72 12.73
N PHE A 100 -17.30 0.94 12.35
CA PHE A 100 -18.22 1.25 11.25
C PHE A 100 -19.02 2.53 11.41
N PRO A 101 -19.43 2.98 12.62
CA PRO A 101 -20.12 4.25 12.77
C PRO A 101 -19.26 5.47 12.37
N TYR A 102 -17.94 5.35 12.50
CA TYR A 102 -17.01 6.48 12.34
C TYR A 102 -16.09 6.32 11.11
N MET A 103 -16.04 5.13 10.50
CA MET A 103 -15.25 4.85 9.30
C MET A 103 -16.12 4.36 8.15
N LYS A 104 -16.24 5.20 7.11
CA LYS A 104 -16.95 4.83 5.87
C LYS A 104 -16.26 3.66 5.17
N HIS A 105 -17.06 2.69 4.75
CA HIS A 105 -16.65 1.50 4.04
C HIS A 105 -17.69 1.16 2.94
N LEU A 106 -17.28 0.37 1.96
CA LEU A 106 -18.13 -0.06 0.84
C LEU A 106 -18.80 -1.41 1.09
N GLY A 107 -18.29 -2.18 2.05
CA GLY A 107 -18.79 -3.49 2.42
C GLY A 107 -17.74 -4.25 3.23
N TYR A 108 -18.15 -5.38 3.81
CA TYR A 108 -17.27 -6.31 4.50
C TYR A 108 -17.63 -7.76 4.18
N GLU A 109 -16.66 -8.65 4.27
CA GLU A 109 -16.80 -10.09 4.01
C GLU A 109 -15.90 -10.92 4.92
N ASP A 110 -16.20 -12.21 5.04
CA ASP A 110 -15.31 -13.17 5.68
C ASP A 110 -14.10 -13.42 4.77
N CYS A 111 -12.91 -13.19 5.33
CA CYS A 111 -11.64 -13.46 4.67
C CYS A 111 -10.69 -14.24 5.58
N THR A 112 -11.27 -15.14 6.37
CA THR A 112 -10.54 -16.07 7.22
C THR A 112 -9.62 -16.95 6.38
N ILE A 113 -8.35 -17.04 6.80
CA ILE A 113 -7.34 -17.89 6.18
C ILE A 113 -6.84 -18.88 7.23
N SER A 114 -5.88 -18.45 8.06
CA SER A 114 -5.41 -19.18 9.25
C SER A 114 -5.99 -18.61 10.55
N GLN A 115 -6.24 -17.30 10.56
CA GLN A 115 -6.85 -16.56 11.65
C GLN A 115 -8.20 -16.03 11.16
N THR A 116 -9.23 -16.19 11.99
CA THR A 116 -10.56 -15.62 11.73
C THR A 116 -10.44 -14.12 11.52
N ALA A 117 -10.99 -13.61 10.43
CA ALA A 117 -10.84 -12.21 10.09
C ALA A 117 -12.00 -11.69 9.23
N VAL A 118 -12.26 -10.40 9.39
CA VAL A 118 -13.19 -9.64 8.55
C VAL A 118 -12.37 -8.78 7.59
N CYS A 119 -12.70 -8.81 6.31
CA CYS A 119 -12.14 -7.91 5.31
C CYS A 119 -13.13 -6.79 5.02
N ILE A 120 -12.66 -5.56 5.08
CA ILE A 120 -13.45 -4.35 4.89
C ILE A 120 -12.91 -3.63 3.66
N THR A 121 -13.75 -3.44 2.65
CA THR A 121 -13.39 -2.63 1.48
C THR A 121 -13.59 -1.15 1.82
N LEU A 122 -12.52 -0.37 1.72
CA LEU A 122 -12.52 1.06 2.04
C LEU A 122 -12.94 1.90 0.83
N ILE A 123 -13.42 3.11 1.08
CA ILE A 123 -13.90 4.04 0.04
C ILE A 123 -12.82 4.50 -0.95
N ASP A 124 -11.54 4.34 -0.61
CA ASP A 124 -10.40 4.69 -1.46
C ASP A 124 -9.90 3.51 -2.33
N GLY A 125 -10.61 2.38 -2.29
CA GLY A 125 -10.25 1.15 -3.00
C GLY A 125 -9.23 0.27 -2.26
N GLY A 126 -8.74 0.71 -1.09
CA GLY A 126 -7.95 -0.12 -0.21
C GLY A 126 -8.79 -1.18 0.52
N LEU A 127 -8.13 -2.14 1.13
CA LEU A 127 -8.76 -3.18 1.93
C LEU A 127 -8.12 -3.22 3.32
N MET A 128 -8.96 -3.25 4.34
CA MET A 128 -8.55 -3.44 5.73
C MET A 128 -8.99 -4.83 6.16
N ARG A 129 -8.06 -5.73 6.46
CA ARG A 129 -8.35 -6.98 7.13
C ARG A 129 -8.17 -6.76 8.63
N PHE A 130 -9.17 -7.14 9.41
CA PHE A 130 -9.22 -6.95 10.84
C PHE A 130 -9.37 -8.30 11.54
N SER A 131 -8.61 -8.50 12.61
CA SER A 131 -8.74 -9.70 13.44
C SER A 131 -8.33 -9.45 14.88
N ILE A 132 -8.95 -10.16 15.83
CA ILE A 132 -8.56 -10.17 17.24
C ILE A 132 -8.18 -11.62 17.60
N ASP A 133 -6.93 -11.82 18.03
CA ASP A 133 -6.42 -13.10 18.54
C ASP A 133 -6.14 -13.07 20.05
N ASN A 134 -5.60 -14.18 20.56
CA ASN A 134 -5.15 -14.31 21.95
C ASN A 134 -4.07 -13.30 22.37
N ASN A 135 -3.52 -12.52 21.43
CA ASN A 135 -2.51 -11.51 21.68
C ASN A 135 -3.05 -10.09 21.45
N GLY A 136 -4.29 -9.89 21.01
CA GLY A 136 -4.90 -8.58 20.79
C GLY A 136 -5.29 -8.34 19.32
N GLY A 137 -5.46 -7.08 18.95
CA GLY A 137 -5.95 -6.69 17.65
C GLY A 137 -4.86 -6.58 16.56
N ASP A 138 -5.13 -7.15 15.40
CA ASP A 138 -4.35 -7.09 14.18
C ASP A 138 -5.13 -6.38 13.08
N ILE A 139 -4.46 -5.48 12.37
CA ILE A 139 -5.00 -4.77 11.23
C ILE A 139 -4.00 -4.86 10.07
N ASP A 140 -4.42 -5.47 8.97
CA ASP A 140 -3.66 -5.48 7.72
C ASP A 140 -4.31 -4.53 6.71
N TYR A 141 -3.56 -3.52 6.30
CA TYR A 141 -3.97 -2.60 5.24
C TYR A 141 -3.33 -2.98 3.91
N TRP A 142 -4.17 -3.14 2.90
CA TRP A 142 -3.80 -3.31 1.51
C TRP A 142 -4.17 -2.05 0.71
N THR A 143 -3.22 -1.49 -0.03
CA THR A 143 -3.45 -0.27 -0.83
C THR A 143 -4.43 -0.44 -1.98
N ASP A 144 -4.71 -1.70 -2.34
CA ASP A 144 -5.66 -2.09 -3.39
C ASP A 144 -6.26 -3.45 -3.00
N ALA A 145 -7.59 -3.53 -2.90
CA ALA A 145 -8.30 -4.76 -2.57
C ALA A 145 -7.96 -5.92 -3.54
N LYS A 146 -7.68 -5.64 -4.81
CA LYS A 146 -7.27 -6.67 -5.79
C LYS A 146 -5.94 -7.32 -5.42
N LYS A 147 -5.03 -6.57 -4.80
CA LYS A 147 -3.72 -7.07 -4.37
C LYS A 147 -3.81 -8.04 -3.21
N PHE A 148 -4.85 -7.93 -2.38
CA PHE A 148 -5.15 -8.92 -1.35
C PHE A 148 -5.48 -10.27 -1.99
N SER A 149 -6.41 -10.31 -2.95
CA SER A 149 -6.78 -11.54 -3.69
C SER A 149 -5.60 -12.14 -4.44
N ASP A 150 -4.82 -11.30 -5.16
CA ASP A 150 -3.58 -11.75 -5.80
C ASP A 150 -2.62 -12.39 -4.78
N GLY A 151 -2.49 -11.77 -3.60
CA GLY A 151 -1.57 -12.19 -2.53
C GLY A 151 -1.94 -13.49 -1.84
N GLN A 152 -3.22 -13.89 -1.91
CA GLN A 152 -3.67 -15.22 -1.50
C GLN A 152 -3.34 -16.28 -2.55
N GLN A 153 -3.39 -15.92 -3.84
CA GLN A 153 -3.24 -16.88 -4.94
C GLN A 153 -1.79 -17.04 -5.44
N SER A 154 -0.94 -16.02 -5.26
CA SER A 154 0.41 -15.96 -5.84
C SER A 154 1.50 -15.78 -4.78
N LYS A 155 2.47 -16.70 -4.78
CA LYS A 155 3.67 -16.64 -3.92
C LYS A 155 4.69 -15.56 -4.31
N ASN A 156 4.50 -14.86 -5.44
CA ASN A 156 5.51 -13.99 -6.05
C ASN A 156 5.23 -12.48 -5.93
N ILE A 157 4.33 -12.06 -5.03
CA ILE A 157 4.05 -10.63 -4.85
C ILE A 157 5.08 -10.03 -3.91
N ASN A 158 5.66 -8.90 -4.30
CA ASN A 158 6.45 -8.11 -3.36
C ASN A 158 5.50 -7.41 -2.37
N LYS A 159 5.08 -8.15 -1.33
CA LYS A 159 4.12 -7.71 -0.31
C LYS A 159 4.42 -6.31 0.26
N PRO A 160 5.67 -5.94 0.60
CA PRO A 160 6.01 -4.59 1.06
C PRO A 160 5.50 -3.43 0.19
N ARG A 161 5.26 -3.61 -1.12
CA ARG A 161 4.70 -2.52 -1.95
C ARG A 161 3.26 -2.14 -1.61
N TYR A 162 2.49 -3.09 -1.09
CA TYR A 162 1.03 -3.02 -1.04
C TYR A 162 0.43 -3.39 0.31
N TYR A 163 1.21 -4.01 1.21
CA TYR A 163 0.75 -4.57 2.48
C TYR A 163 1.42 -3.86 3.66
N PHE A 164 0.60 -3.45 4.63
CA PHE A 164 1.03 -2.74 5.83
C PHE A 164 0.30 -3.25 7.06
N SER A 165 1.04 -3.82 8.00
CA SER A 165 0.50 -4.34 9.26
C SER A 165 0.50 -3.30 10.36
N PHE A 166 -0.54 -3.36 11.18
CA PHE A 166 -0.77 -2.56 12.37
C PHE A 166 -1.31 -3.43 13.49
N GLN A 167 -1.27 -2.90 14.71
CA GLN A 167 -1.79 -3.55 15.91
C GLN A 167 -2.47 -2.53 16.81
N PHE A 168 -3.34 -3.00 17.69
CA PHE A 168 -3.95 -2.21 18.76
C PHE A 168 -4.33 -3.14 19.92
N ALA A 169 -4.22 -2.64 21.15
CA ALA A 169 -4.39 -3.42 22.38
C ALA A 169 -3.66 -4.78 22.32
N LYS A 170 -2.43 -4.79 21.79
CA LYS A 170 -1.68 -6.02 21.51
C LYS A 170 -0.60 -6.26 22.55
N TYR A 171 -0.51 -7.46 23.11
CA TYR A 171 0.56 -7.83 24.03
C TYR A 171 1.90 -7.83 23.29
N LYS A 172 2.98 -7.38 23.94
CA LYS A 172 4.31 -7.36 23.32
C LYS A 172 4.79 -8.75 22.92
N ASN A 173 4.45 -9.79 23.68
CA ASN A 173 4.62 -11.20 23.33
C ASN A 173 3.57 -12.07 24.03
N SER A 174 3.51 -13.35 23.69
CA SER A 174 2.52 -14.29 24.24
C SER A 174 2.63 -14.55 25.75
N SER A 175 3.70 -14.13 26.42
CA SER A 175 3.87 -14.28 27.87
C SER A 175 3.60 -13.00 28.65
N ASP A 176 3.47 -11.86 27.98
CA ASP A 176 3.23 -10.58 28.64
C ASP A 176 1.83 -10.49 29.24
N LYS A 177 1.70 -9.61 30.24
CA LYS A 177 0.45 -9.35 30.98
C LYS A 177 -0.14 -7.98 30.73
N VAL A 178 0.58 -7.11 30.03
CA VAL A 178 0.17 -5.73 29.73
C VAL A 178 0.13 -5.55 28.22
N VAL A 179 -0.96 -4.99 27.73
CA VAL A 179 -1.15 -4.66 26.32
C VAL A 179 -0.41 -3.38 25.96
N GLN A 180 0.04 -3.30 24.71
CA GLN A 180 0.58 -2.08 24.10
C GLN A 180 -0.51 -1.40 23.29
N SER A 181 -0.43 -0.06 23.25
CA SER A 181 -1.26 0.78 22.37
C SER A 181 -2.76 0.47 22.49
N ALA A 182 -3.27 0.53 23.72
CA ALA A 182 -4.67 0.26 24.01
C ALA A 182 -5.61 1.29 23.35
N ASP A 183 -5.20 2.56 23.32
CA ASP A 183 -6.06 3.67 22.90
C ASP A 183 -5.83 4.12 21.45
N PHE A 184 -4.88 3.51 20.74
CA PHE A 184 -4.51 3.92 19.38
C PHE A 184 -3.97 2.75 18.56
N VAL A 185 -4.11 2.85 17.24
CA VAL A 185 -3.48 1.91 16.31
C VAL A 185 -2.03 2.31 16.11
N GLU A 186 -1.12 1.35 16.25
CA GLU A 186 0.30 1.52 15.95
C GLU A 186 0.78 0.55 14.86
N PRO A 187 1.92 0.81 14.19
CA PRO A 187 2.55 -0.18 13.33
C PRO A 187 2.84 -1.47 14.08
N TYR A 188 2.75 -2.61 13.40
CA TYR A 188 2.98 -3.92 14.01
C TYR A 188 4.40 -4.05 14.61
N VAL A 189 4.49 -4.40 15.88
CA VAL A 189 5.74 -4.53 16.66
C VAL A 189 5.71 -5.71 17.64
N PHE A 190 4.84 -6.70 17.43
CA PHE A 190 4.80 -7.93 18.22
C PHE A 190 6.17 -8.62 18.24
N MET A 191 6.70 -8.90 19.43
CA MET A 191 8.03 -9.46 19.70
C MET A 191 9.21 -8.60 19.22
N TRP A 192 8.99 -7.33 18.88
CA TRP A 192 10.07 -6.44 18.49
C TRP A 192 10.92 -6.02 19.70
N ASP A 193 12.23 -5.94 19.49
CA ASP A 193 13.22 -5.57 20.51
C ASP A 193 13.35 -4.04 20.71
N GLY A 194 12.70 -3.23 19.87
CA GLY A 194 12.77 -1.77 19.90
C GLY A 194 13.91 -1.17 19.07
N THR A 195 14.72 -1.99 18.39
CA THR A 195 15.89 -1.52 17.62
C THR A 195 15.62 -1.48 16.12
N LYS A 196 16.33 -0.58 15.40
CA LYS A 196 16.24 -0.50 13.93
C LYS A 196 16.71 -1.79 13.27
N GLU A 197 17.73 -2.43 13.84
CA GLU A 197 18.29 -3.69 13.39
C GLU A 197 17.29 -4.84 13.57
N GLY A 198 16.50 -4.83 14.65
CA GLY A 198 15.45 -5.80 14.91
C GLY A 198 14.34 -5.79 13.85
N LEU A 199 14.09 -4.64 13.21
CA LEU A 199 13.12 -4.55 12.10
C LEU A 199 13.53 -5.38 10.87
N LYS A 200 14.79 -5.80 10.77
CA LYS A 200 15.34 -6.58 9.65
C LYS A 200 15.63 -8.03 10.01
N LYS A 201 15.22 -8.48 11.20
CA LYS A 201 15.48 -9.83 11.73
C LYS A 201 14.17 -10.51 12.12
N ASP A 202 14.26 -11.83 12.27
CA ASP A 202 13.16 -12.70 12.73
C ASP A 202 11.96 -12.80 11.76
N THR A 203 10.92 -13.48 12.24
CA THR A 203 9.73 -13.89 11.47
C THR A 203 8.94 -12.73 10.85
N TRP A 204 9.08 -11.52 11.40
CA TRP A 204 8.35 -10.31 10.98
C TRP A 204 9.21 -9.31 10.21
N ALA A 205 10.47 -9.65 9.92
CA ALA A 205 11.46 -8.79 9.28
C ALA A 205 10.93 -8.08 8.03
N CYS A 206 11.29 -6.81 7.88
CA CYS A 206 11.14 -6.06 6.65
C CYS A 206 12.38 -6.23 5.76
N VAL A 207 12.39 -7.30 4.98
CA VAL A 207 13.48 -7.65 4.05
C VAL A 207 12.93 -8.15 2.72
N LYS A 208 13.75 -8.15 1.68
CA LYS A 208 13.34 -8.66 0.36
C LYS A 208 12.93 -10.13 0.48
N GLY A 209 11.73 -10.46 0.05
CA GLY A 209 11.19 -11.83 0.12
C GLY A 209 10.70 -12.26 1.50
N CYS A 210 10.47 -11.31 2.42
CA CYS A 210 9.84 -11.60 3.72
C CYS A 210 8.51 -12.35 3.55
N THR A 211 8.25 -13.31 4.44
CA THR A 211 6.99 -14.08 4.43
C THR A 211 5.84 -13.25 5.00
N ASN A 212 6.05 -12.64 6.17
CA ASN A 212 5.02 -11.88 6.89
C ASN A 212 5.17 -10.36 6.76
N CYS A 213 6.40 -9.85 6.68
CA CYS A 213 6.69 -8.43 6.45
C CYS A 213 6.08 -7.44 7.48
N GLY A 214 5.71 -7.91 8.67
CA GLY A 214 4.96 -7.10 9.65
C GLY A 214 5.67 -5.81 10.08
N TYR A 215 6.99 -5.86 10.24
CA TYR A 215 7.79 -4.71 10.66
C TYR A 215 7.97 -3.64 9.58
N CYS A 216 7.55 -3.88 8.34
CA CYS A 216 7.71 -2.90 7.26
C CYS A 216 6.98 -1.58 7.51
N THR A 217 5.79 -1.62 8.11
CA THR A 217 5.04 -0.41 8.47
C THR A 217 5.80 0.41 9.51
N LYS A 218 6.41 -0.27 10.50
CA LYS A 218 7.18 0.39 11.57
C LYS A 218 8.41 1.09 11.00
N MET A 219 9.09 0.47 10.04
CA MET A 219 10.23 1.06 9.33
C MET A 219 9.85 2.36 8.60
N ILE A 220 8.70 2.39 7.93
CA ILE A 220 8.18 3.60 7.26
C ILE A 220 7.76 4.66 8.28
N GLN A 221 7.10 4.27 9.38
CA GLN A 221 6.71 5.18 10.44
C GLN A 221 7.92 5.88 11.08
N MET A 222 9.01 5.15 11.35
CA MET A 222 10.26 5.70 11.90
C MET A 222 11.01 6.63 10.93
N ASN A 223 10.60 6.66 9.67
CA ASN A 223 11.12 7.53 8.63
C ASN A 223 10.07 8.56 8.20
N ASP A 224 9.29 9.10 9.15
CA ASP A 224 8.28 10.15 8.93
C ASP A 224 7.20 9.80 7.87
N TRP A 225 6.83 8.52 7.81
CA TRP A 225 5.92 7.97 6.80
C TRP A 225 6.45 8.07 5.37
N LYS A 226 7.79 8.11 5.22
CA LYS A 226 8.50 8.02 3.95
C LYS A 226 9.15 6.66 3.79
N ILE A 227 9.08 6.11 2.58
CA ILE A 227 9.70 4.83 2.28
C ILE A 227 11.22 5.03 2.24
N PRO A 228 11.99 4.40 3.15
CA PRO A 228 13.44 4.58 3.18
C PRO A 228 14.12 3.93 1.97
N ASP A 229 15.37 4.31 1.71
CA ASP A 229 16.12 3.81 0.55
C ASP A 229 16.41 2.31 0.63
N ASP A 230 16.59 1.78 1.83
CA ASP A 230 16.83 0.37 2.12
C ASP A 230 15.53 -0.45 2.30
N TYR A 231 14.37 0.15 2.03
CA TYR A 231 13.09 -0.55 2.00
C TYR A 231 13.08 -1.61 0.89
N PRO A 232 12.53 -2.82 1.11
CA PRO A 232 12.44 -3.86 0.09
C PRO A 232 11.36 -3.55 -0.97
N TRP A 233 11.50 -2.42 -1.67
CA TRP A 233 10.53 -1.89 -2.62
C TRP A 233 10.34 -2.80 -3.81
#